data_AF-A0A8T6N699-F1
#
_entry.id   AF-A0A8T6N699-F1
#
_cell.length_a   1.000
_cell.length_b   1.000
_cell.length_c   1.000
_cell.angle_alpha   90.00
_cell.angle_beta   90.00
_cell.angle_gamma   90.00
#
_symmetry.space_group_name_H-M   'P 1'
#
loop_
_entity.id
_entity.type
_entity.pdbx_description
1 polymer ?
#
loop_
_entity_poly.entity_id
_entity_poly.type
_entity_poly.pdbx_seq_one_letter_code
_entity_poly.pdbx_strand_id
1 'polypeptide(L)'
;MESISFRNDASSASIPRRIAASFFYLSHVFVTMLVGLGWLAPWDVVLWSVVVVYCATEILWLTRDGYCILTDIERWLLGIEKPKSALQQNFIQRLLLSLTGKSFAPQNSRNLTVIWGRMSLSICILRLYSPWF
;
A
#
# COMPACT_ATOMS: atom_id res chain seq x y z
N MET A 1 9.38 -17.61 0.97
CA MET A 1 10.39 -17.79 -0.11
C MET A 1 10.48 -16.58 -1.03
N GLU A 2 9.37 -16.04 -1.52
CA GLU A 2 9.35 -14.85 -2.41
C GLU A 2 9.99 -13.58 -1.80
N SER A 3 9.84 -13.36 -0.48
CA SER A 3 10.45 -12.23 0.23
C SER A 3 11.97 -12.30 0.34
N ILE A 4 12.55 -13.51 0.32
CA ILE A 4 14.01 -13.72 0.37
C ILE A 4 14.61 -13.47 -1.02
N SER A 5 13.96 -13.98 -2.08
CA SER A 5 14.34 -13.68 -3.47
C SER A 5 14.33 -12.17 -3.73
N PHE A 6 13.24 -11.49 -3.36
CA PHE A 6 13.10 -10.05 -3.52
C PHE A 6 14.27 -9.26 -2.91
N ARG A 7 14.73 -9.68 -1.73
CA ARG A 7 15.82 -9.00 -1.01
C ARG A 7 17.19 -9.27 -1.66
N ASN A 8 17.39 -10.46 -2.23
CA ASN A 8 18.59 -10.80 -3.00
C ASN A 8 18.65 -10.04 -4.31
N ASP A 9 17.54 -10.01 -5.06
CA ASP A 9 17.42 -9.32 -6.35
C ASP A 9 17.62 -7.80 -6.17
N ALA A 10 17.05 -7.23 -5.10
CA ALA A 10 17.24 -5.83 -4.74
C ALA A 10 18.69 -5.47 -4.37
N SER A 11 19.50 -6.43 -3.93
CA SER A 11 20.91 -6.20 -3.59
C SER A 11 21.82 -6.12 -4.81
N SER A 12 21.39 -6.69 -5.95
CA SER A 12 22.09 -6.65 -7.24
C SER A 12 21.98 -5.29 -7.96
N ALA A 13 20.96 -4.49 -7.62
CA ALA A 13 20.70 -3.22 -8.29
C ALA A 13 21.73 -2.14 -7.89
N SER A 14 22.06 -1.26 -8.84
CA SER A 14 22.93 -0.10 -8.61
C SER A 14 22.39 0.80 -7.49
N ILE A 15 23.29 1.41 -6.69
CA ILE A 15 22.96 2.34 -5.60
C ILE A 15 21.87 3.38 -5.97
N PRO A 16 21.94 4.13 -7.10
CA PRO A 16 20.91 5.12 -7.43
C PRO A 16 19.52 4.51 -7.65
N ARG A 17 19.44 3.33 -8.29
CA ARG A 17 18.18 2.60 -8.47
C ARG A 17 17.59 2.11 -7.16
N ARG A 18 18.44 1.68 -6.22
CA ARG A 18 18.00 1.26 -4.87
C ARG A 18 17.46 2.44 -4.06
N ILE A 19 18.07 3.61 -4.17
CA ILE A 19 17.56 4.83 -3.52
C ILE A 19 16.19 5.21 -4.10
N ALA A 20 16.05 5.22 -5.43
CA ALA A 20 14.78 5.50 -6.08
C ALA A 20 13.70 4.47 -5.69
N ALA A 21 14.01 3.17 -5.70
CA ALA A 21 13.08 2.13 -5.27
C ALA A 21 12.66 2.30 -3.80
N SER A 22 13.60 2.70 -2.92
CA SER A 22 13.31 2.98 -1.51
C SER A 22 12.37 4.18 -1.35
N PHE A 23 12.48 5.20 -2.21
CA PHE A 23 11.55 6.33 -2.21
C PHE A 23 10.12 5.86 -2.52
N PHE A 24 9.92 5.08 -3.59
CA PHE A 24 8.59 4.53 -3.92
C PHE A 24 8.05 3.58 -2.84
N TYR A 25 8.91 2.75 -2.25
CA TYR A 25 8.55 1.93 -1.10
C TYR A 25 8.06 2.79 0.07
N LEU A 26 8.81 3.84 0.43
CA LEU A 26 8.47 4.73 1.53
C LEU A 26 7.18 5.51 1.25
N SER A 27 6.99 6.01 0.02
CA SER A 27 5.75 6.65 -0.40
C SER A 27 4.56 5.69 -0.26
N HIS A 28 4.74 4.40 -0.60
CA HIS A 28 3.70 3.40 -0.45
C HIS A 28 3.40 3.11 1.03
N VAL A 29 4.42 3.03 1.90
CA VAL A 29 4.21 2.96 3.35
C VAL A 29 3.43 4.17 3.83
N PHE A 30 3.81 5.37 3.40
CA PHE A 30 3.16 6.60 3.82
C PHE A 30 1.69 6.64 3.41
N VAL A 31 1.36 6.33 2.15
CA VAL A 31 -0.03 6.23 1.67
C VAL A 31 -0.81 5.17 2.45
N THR A 32 -0.19 4.02 2.71
CA THR A 32 -0.80 2.95 3.50
C THR A 32 -1.11 3.39 4.93
N MET A 33 -0.19 4.11 5.57
CA MET A 33 -0.39 4.66 6.92
C MET A 33 -1.43 5.77 6.93
N LEU A 34 -1.43 6.64 5.92
CA LEU A 34 -2.44 7.70 5.77
C LEU A 34 -3.83 7.09 5.68
N VAL A 35 -4.06 6.10 4.80
CA VAL A 35 -5.36 5.41 4.70
C VAL A 35 -5.64 4.58 5.95
N GLY A 36 -4.63 3.94 6.54
CA GLY A 36 -4.79 3.06 7.69
C GLY A 36 -5.12 3.77 9.01
N LEU A 37 -4.60 4.98 9.20
CA LEU A 37 -4.64 5.73 10.48
C LEU A 37 -5.15 7.17 10.34
N GLY A 38 -5.22 7.73 9.14
CA GLY A 38 -5.58 9.14 8.92
C GLY A 38 -7.00 9.48 9.35
N TRP A 39 -7.90 8.49 9.42
CA TRP A 39 -9.24 8.65 9.97
C TRP A 39 -9.28 8.95 11.47
N LEU A 40 -8.17 8.76 12.20
CA LEU A 40 -8.01 9.15 13.60
C LEU A 40 -7.58 10.62 13.75
N ALA A 41 -7.14 11.27 12.68
CA ALA A 41 -6.64 12.64 12.76
C ALA A 41 -7.78 13.63 13.04
N PRO A 42 -7.53 14.71 13.81
CA PRO A 42 -8.55 15.73 14.09
C PRO A 42 -8.71 16.75 12.96
N TRP A 43 -7.83 16.76 11.95
CA TRP A 43 -7.80 17.77 10.91
C TRP A 43 -8.58 17.33 9.66
N ASP A 44 -9.54 18.14 9.22
CA ASP A 44 -10.34 17.91 8.01
C ASP A 44 -9.49 17.68 6.76
N VAL A 45 -8.37 18.38 6.65
CA VAL A 45 -7.41 18.21 5.54
C VAL A 45 -6.91 16.77 5.45
N VAL A 46 -6.67 16.12 6.59
CA VAL A 46 -6.22 14.72 6.64
C VAL A 46 -7.38 13.78 6.28
N LEU A 47 -8.59 14.05 6.77
CA LEU A 47 -9.77 13.26 6.42
C LEU A 47 -10.06 13.32 4.91
N TRP A 48 -10.04 14.51 4.32
CA TRP A 48 -10.17 14.70 2.87
C TRP A 48 -9.05 14.00 2.10
N SER A 49 -7.82 14.05 2.60
CA SER A 49 -6.69 13.34 2.00
C SER A 49 -6.94 11.83 1.97
N VAL A 50 -7.44 11.24 3.05
CA VAL A 50 -7.81 9.82 3.08
C VAL A 50 -8.89 9.50 2.07
N VAL A 51 -9.96 10.31 2.00
CA VAL A 51 -11.06 10.12 1.05
C VAL A 51 -10.54 10.12 -0.39
N VAL A 52 -9.79 11.16 -0.78
CA VAL A 52 -9.28 11.31 -2.15
C VAL A 52 -8.32 10.18 -2.50
N VAL A 53 -7.36 9.88 -1.63
CA VAL A 53 -6.33 8.86 -1.87
C VAL A 53 -6.94 7.46 -1.93
N TYR A 54 -7.89 7.15 -1.06
CA TYR A 54 -8.53 5.83 -1.07
C TYR A 54 -9.44 5.64 -2.28
N CYS A 55 -10.24 6.65 -2.64
CA CYS A 55 -11.04 6.62 -3.88
C CYS A 55 -10.16 6.44 -5.12
N ALA A 56 -9.04 7.16 -5.20
CA ALA A 56 -8.06 6.98 -6.28
C ALA A 56 -7.47 5.57 -6.31
N THR A 57 -7.25 4.97 -5.13
CA THR A 57 -6.74 3.58 -5.01
C THR A 57 -7.77 2.56 -5.50
N GLU A 58 -9.05 2.71 -5.14
CA GLU A 58 -10.13 1.84 -5.64
C GLU A 58 -10.26 1.95 -7.18
N ILE A 59 -10.20 3.17 -7.74
CA ILE A 59 -10.20 3.36 -9.21
C ILE A 59 -8.97 2.69 -9.85
N LEU A 60 -7.79 2.84 -9.24
CA LEU A 60 -6.57 2.20 -9.71
C LEU A 60 -6.69 0.67 -9.69
N TRP A 61 -7.27 0.11 -8.63
CA TRP A 61 -7.48 -1.33 -8.51
C TRP A 61 -8.51 -1.86 -9.50
N LEU A 62 -9.57 -1.10 -9.80
CA LEU A 62 -10.54 -1.45 -10.83
C LEU A 62 -9.93 -1.41 -12.24
N THR A 63 -9.05 -0.45 -12.51
CA THR A 63 -8.44 -0.28 -13.84
C THR A 63 -7.23 -1.19 -14.09
N ARG A 64 -6.58 -1.68 -13.03
CA ARG A 64 -5.35 -2.49 -13.11
C ARG A 64 -5.45 -3.82 -12.37
N ASP A 65 -6.63 -4.45 -12.30
CA ASP A 65 -6.82 -5.79 -11.70
C ASP A 65 -6.25 -5.95 -10.26
N GLY A 66 -6.21 -4.87 -9.49
CA GLY A 66 -5.65 -4.82 -8.13
C GLY A 66 -4.13 -4.64 -8.04
N TYR A 67 -3.42 -4.39 -9.14
CA TYR A 67 -1.99 -4.05 -9.11
C TYR A 67 -1.80 -2.63 -8.53
N CYS A 68 -0.76 -2.46 -7.69
CA CYS A 68 -0.38 -1.14 -7.18
C CYS A 68 0.77 -0.55 -7.99
N ILE A 69 0.57 0.65 -8.53
CA ILE A 69 1.55 1.33 -9.38
C ILE A 69 2.87 1.61 -8.65
N LEU A 70 2.82 1.92 -7.36
CA LEU A 70 4.02 2.21 -6.56
C LEU A 70 4.91 0.96 -6.43
N THR A 71 4.31 -0.22 -6.23
CA THR A 71 5.06 -1.48 -6.16
C THR A 71 5.48 -1.98 -7.54
N ASP A 72 4.74 -1.64 -8.61
CA ASP A 72 5.17 -1.90 -9.99
C ASP A 72 6.46 -1.11 -10.27
N ILE A 73 6.51 0.18 -9.92
CA ILE A 73 7.69 1.04 -10.12
C ILE A 73 8.86 0.60 -9.22
N GLU A 74 8.60 0.26 -7.96
CA GLU A 74 9.62 -0.31 -7.05
C GLU A 74 10.30 -1.53 -7.69
N ARG A 75 9.51 -2.49 -8.18
CA ARG A 75 10.03 -3.71 -8.81
C ARG A 75 10.77 -3.42 -10.11
N TRP A 76 10.24 -2.53 -10.95
CA TRP A 76 10.86 -2.13 -12.20
C TRP A 76 12.25 -1.50 -11.96
N LEU A 77 12.37 -0.61 -10.98
CA LEU A 77 13.65 0.01 -10.61
C LEU A 77 14.67 -1.01 -10.09
N LEU A 78 14.20 -2.04 -9.40
CA LEU A 78 15.02 -3.14 -8.89
C LEU A 78 15.31 -4.22 -9.93
N GLY A 79 14.75 -4.13 -11.13
CA GLY A 79 14.89 -5.17 -12.18
C GLY A 79 14.18 -6.48 -11.85
N ILE A 80 13.20 -6.45 -10.94
CA ILE A 80 12.44 -7.63 -10.50
C ILE A 80 11.26 -7.82 -11.45
N GLU A 81 11.08 -9.04 -11.95
CA GLU A 81 9.95 -9.36 -12.83
C GLU A 81 8.59 -9.07 -12.17
N LYS A 82 7.67 -8.58 -13.00
CA LYS A 82 6.29 -8.33 -12.59
C LYS A 82 5.64 -9.68 -12.23
N PRO A 83 5.01 -9.81 -11.05
CA PRO A 83 4.43 -11.07 -10.65
C PRO A 83 3.20 -11.40 -11.51
N LYS A 84 2.94 -12.68 -11.71
CA LYS A 84 1.83 -13.20 -12.54
C LYS A 84 0.44 -12.86 -11.96
N SER A 85 0.38 -12.45 -10.69
CA SER A 85 -0.86 -12.03 -10.02
C SER A 85 -0.65 -10.85 -9.09
N ALA A 86 -1.63 -9.94 -9.01
CA ALA A 86 -1.69 -8.85 -8.05
C ALA A 86 -1.61 -9.35 -6.58
N LEU A 87 -2.09 -10.57 -6.31
CA LEU A 87 -2.01 -11.19 -4.98
C LEU A 87 -0.58 -11.48 -4.55
N GLN A 88 0.31 -11.80 -5.48
CA GLN A 88 1.75 -11.99 -5.24
C GLN A 88 2.49 -10.66 -5.11
N GLN A 89 1.87 -9.56 -5.53
CA GLN A 89 2.39 -8.21 -5.35
C GLN A 89 2.02 -7.58 -3.99
N ASN A 90 1.35 -8.31 -3.09
CA ASN A 90 0.80 -7.78 -1.85
C ASN A 90 1.86 -7.07 -0.99
N PHE A 91 1.93 -5.75 -1.15
CA PHE A 91 2.79 -4.87 -0.38
C PHE A 91 2.48 -4.96 1.11
N ILE A 92 1.19 -5.04 1.46
CA ILE A 92 0.72 -5.18 2.85
C ILE A 92 1.25 -6.47 3.48
N GLN A 93 1.29 -7.58 2.74
CA GLN A 93 1.86 -8.82 3.24
C GLN A 93 3.36 -8.67 3.51
N ARG A 94 4.12 -8.01 2.61
CA ARG A 94 5.54 -7.70 2.82
C ARG A 94 5.76 -6.80 4.02
N LEU A 95 4.92 -5.79 4.18
CA LEU A 95 4.96 -4.84 5.29
C LEU A 95 4.65 -5.54 6.63
N LEU A 96 3.57 -6.31 6.69
CA LEU A 96 3.18 -7.08 7.87
C LEU A 96 4.24 -8.11 8.24
N LEU A 97 4.83 -8.81 7.25
CA LEU A 97 5.95 -9.73 7.50
C LEU A 97 7.15 -8.98 8.10
N SER A 98 7.46 -7.79 7.57
CA SER A 98 8.56 -6.97 8.09
C SER A 98 8.31 -6.45 9.51
N LEU A 99 7.06 -6.15 9.86
CA LEU A 99 6.69 -5.59 11.18
C LEU A 99 6.46 -6.66 12.25
N THR A 100 5.86 -7.79 11.87
CA THR A 100 5.39 -8.83 12.81
C THR A 100 6.18 -10.14 12.73
N GLY A 101 7.02 -10.32 11.71
CA GLY A 101 7.72 -11.58 11.43
C GLY A 101 6.82 -12.72 10.96
N LYS A 102 5.49 -12.52 10.88
CA LYS A 102 4.52 -13.55 10.50
C LYS A 102 4.09 -13.40 9.04
N SER A 103 4.08 -14.52 8.31
CA SER A 103 3.57 -14.58 6.94
C SER A 103 2.07 -14.80 6.95
N PHE A 104 1.31 -13.80 6.49
CA PHE A 104 -0.12 -13.93 6.24
C PHE A 104 -0.39 -14.45 4.82
N ALA A 105 -1.53 -15.12 4.62
CA ALA A 105 -1.95 -15.50 3.27
C ALA A 105 -2.22 -14.23 2.43
N PRO A 106 -1.79 -14.19 1.15
CA PRO A 106 -1.96 -13.02 0.29
C PRO A 106 -3.42 -12.62 0.08
N GLN A 107 -4.33 -13.59 0.01
CA GLN A 107 -5.76 -13.32 -0.11
C GLN A 107 -6.33 -12.65 1.15
N ASN A 108 -5.95 -13.13 2.34
CA ASN A 108 -6.39 -12.52 3.59
C ASN A 108 -5.84 -11.11 3.74
N SER A 109 -4.58 -10.89 3.35
CA SER A 109 -3.95 -9.57 3.41
C SER A 109 -4.71 -8.57 2.52
N ARG A 110 -5.05 -8.96 1.29
CA ARG A 110 -5.84 -8.13 0.37
C ARG A 110 -7.24 -7.82 0.94
N ASN A 111 -7.94 -8.85 1.43
CA ASN A 111 -9.28 -8.67 1.99
C ASN A 111 -9.25 -7.72 3.20
N LEU A 112 -8.25 -7.88 4.09
CA LEU A 112 -8.06 -6.99 5.24
C LEU A 112 -7.80 -5.56 4.79
N THR A 113 -6.95 -5.32 3.79
CA THR A 113 -6.67 -3.96 3.28
C THR A 113 -7.91 -3.31 2.68
N VAL A 114 -8.72 -4.07 1.91
CA VAL A 114 -9.96 -3.55 1.32
C VAL A 114 -10.98 -3.23 2.41
N ILE A 115 -11.22 -4.15 3.35
CA ILE A 115 -12.17 -3.94 4.45
C ILE A 115 -11.74 -2.74 5.31
N TRP A 116 -10.46 -2.68 5.69
CA TRP A 116 -9.91 -1.61 6.51
C TRP A 116 -9.99 -0.26 5.81
N GLY A 117 -9.62 -0.21 4.53
CA GLY A 117 -9.70 1.00 3.72
C GLY A 117 -11.13 1.51 3.56
N ARG A 118 -12.11 0.63 3.32
CA ARG A 118 -13.53 0.99 3.25
C ARG A 118 -14.07 1.48 4.58
N MET A 119 -13.68 0.86 5.70
CA MET A 119 -14.03 1.38 7.01
C MET A 119 -13.44 2.78 7.24
N SER A 120 -12.17 2.98 6.92
CA SER A 120 -11.52 4.30 7.03
C SER A 120 -12.24 5.34 6.18
N LEU A 121 -12.62 5.01 4.95
CA LEU A 121 -13.36 5.92 4.06
C LEU A 121 -14.70 6.32 4.69
N SER A 122 -15.49 5.35 5.16
CA SER A 122 -16.79 5.59 5.77
C SER A 122 -16.67 6.49 7.00
N ILE A 123 -15.70 6.25 7.88
CA ILE A 123 -15.46 7.08 9.07
C ILE A 123 -15.09 8.51 8.67
N CYS A 124 -14.19 8.69 7.69
CA CYS A 124 -13.82 10.02 7.21
C CYS A 124 -15.03 10.78 6.64
N ILE A 125 -15.87 10.15 5.83
CA ILE A 125 -17.08 10.77 5.27
C ILE A 125 -18.04 11.18 6.39
N LEU A 126 -18.27 10.31 7.38
CA LEU A 126 -19.14 10.62 8.51
C LEU A 126 -18.63 11.82 9.32
N ARG A 127 -17.33 11.88 9.61
CA ARG A 127 -16.71 12.99 10.35
C ARG A 127 -16.70 14.30 9.57
N LEU A 128 -16.48 14.24 8.26
CA LEU A 128 -16.56 15.42 7.38
C LEU A 128 -18.00 15.95 7.24
N TYR A 129 -19.00 15.06 7.24
CA TYR A 129 -20.41 15.43 7.16
C TYR A 129 -20.97 15.96 8.49
N SER A 130 -20.50 15.39 9.60
CA SER A 130 -20.87 15.80 10.96
C SER A 130 -19.62 16.17 11.76
N PRO A 131 -19.11 17.41 11.62
CA PRO A 131 -17.91 17.86 12.34
C PRO A 131 -18.08 17.91 13.88
N TRP A 132 -19.25 17.53 14.40
CA TRP A 132 -19.59 17.46 15.82
C TRP A 132 -19.46 16.05 16.42
N PHE A 133 -18.92 15.07 15.67
CA PHE A 133 -18.61 13.70 16.13
C PHE A 133 -17.13 13.34 15.93
#